data_AF-A0A3Q1BYM7-F1
#
_entry.id   AF-A0A3Q1BYM7-F1
#
_cell.length_a   1.000
_cell.length_b   1.000
_cell.length_c   1.000
_cell.angle_alpha   90.00
_cell.angle_beta   90.00
_cell.angle_gamma   90.00
#
_symmetry.space_group_name_H-M   'P 1'
#
loop_
_entity.id
_entity.type
_entity.pdbx_description
1 polymer ?
#
loop_
_entity_poly.entity_id
_entity_poly.type
_entity_poly.pdbx_seq_one_letter_code
_entity_poly.pdbx_strand_id
1 'polypeptide(L)'
;FFWYLNGGIHTGMEGENITVTCSFSVSGHTKFFCRETCEEGNILIKTTKNKDQKSRYSIEYKSKSFPSHDILYVSIKQLKKSDSGWYRCALERSFLRGSSWDFQIVVTEGEFLIHLPAGSSGF
;
A
#
# COMPACT_ATOMS: atom_id res chain seq x y z
N PHE A 1 19.77 10.99 10.91
CA PHE A 1 18.45 11.60 10.65
C PHE A 1 17.38 10.52 10.47
N PHE A 2 17.25 9.58 11.41
CA PHE A 2 16.34 8.43 11.29
C PHE A 2 15.34 8.47 12.45
N TRP A 3 14.25 9.22 12.30
CA TRP A 3 13.21 9.34 13.33
C TRP A 3 11.77 9.47 12.78
N TYR A 4 11.49 8.91 11.58
CA TYR A 4 10.14 8.95 10.96
C TYR A 4 9.76 7.71 10.13
N LEU A 5 10.27 6.52 10.45
CA LEU A 5 9.75 5.27 9.88
C LEU A 5 8.49 4.84 10.67
N ASN A 6 7.37 5.53 10.52
CA ASN A 6 6.14 5.05 11.17
C ASN A 6 5.68 3.72 10.55
N GLY A 7 5.96 3.43 9.26
CA GLY A 7 5.40 2.25 8.58
C GLY A 7 6.36 1.15 8.14
N GLY A 8 7.64 1.27 8.47
CA GLY A 8 8.61 0.20 8.21
C GLY A 8 8.74 -0.20 6.73
N ILE A 9 9.22 -1.42 6.52
CA ILE A 9 9.46 -2.02 5.20
C ILE A 9 8.48 -3.18 5.01
N HIS A 10 7.79 -3.15 3.88
CA HIS A 10 6.87 -4.19 3.44
C HIS A 10 7.43 -4.88 2.20
N THR A 11 7.69 -6.19 2.30
CA THR A 11 8.22 -6.99 1.21
C THR A 11 7.09 -7.75 0.52
N GLY A 12 7.07 -7.76 -0.82
CA GLY A 12 6.18 -8.59 -1.61
C GLY A 12 6.91 -9.20 -2.81
N MET A 13 6.41 -10.32 -3.33
CA MET A 13 7.00 -10.93 -4.53
C MET A 13 6.38 -10.35 -5.81
N GLU A 14 7.16 -10.32 -6.88
CA GLU A 14 6.66 -9.95 -8.20
C GLU A 14 5.49 -10.84 -8.63
N GLY A 15 4.44 -10.23 -9.18
CA GLY A 15 3.19 -10.88 -9.56
C GLY A 15 2.15 -10.98 -8.43
N GLU A 16 2.54 -10.85 -7.16
CA GLU A 16 1.63 -10.91 -6.02
C GLU A 16 0.91 -9.59 -5.74
N ASN A 17 -0.02 -9.63 -4.78
CA ASN A 17 -0.68 -8.43 -4.28
C ASN A 17 -0.15 -8.12 -2.88
N ILE A 18 0.11 -6.85 -2.60
CA ILE A 18 0.48 -6.39 -1.26
C ILE A 18 -0.61 -5.48 -0.70
N THR A 19 -0.84 -5.57 0.61
CA THR A 19 -1.72 -4.66 1.34
C THR A 19 -0.98 -4.15 2.57
N VAL A 20 -0.88 -2.83 2.67
CA VAL A 20 -0.25 -2.13 3.80
C VAL A 20 -1.34 -1.49 4.64
N THR A 21 -1.18 -1.57 5.96
CA THR A 21 -2.14 -1.07 6.94
C THR A 21 -1.60 0.21 7.57
N CYS A 22 -2.36 1.30 7.42
CA CYS A 22 -2.03 2.60 8.01
C CYS A 22 -3.02 2.91 9.14
N SER A 23 -2.49 3.19 10.33
CA SER A 23 -3.29 3.45 11.53
C SER A 23 -3.34 4.94 11.83
N PHE A 24 -4.52 5.49 12.05
CA PHE A 24 -4.69 6.92 12.33
C PHE A 24 -5.51 7.11 13.60
N SER A 25 -4.96 7.83 14.58
CA SER A 25 -5.71 8.25 15.79
C SER A 25 -6.82 9.28 15.48
N VAL A 26 -6.90 9.71 14.23
CA VAL A 26 -7.54 10.95 13.79
C VAL A 26 -8.23 10.63 12.47
N SER A 27 -9.56 10.67 12.45
CA SER A 27 -10.37 10.38 11.25
C SER A 27 -10.18 11.41 10.15
N GLY A 28 -10.39 11.04 8.89
CA GLY A 28 -10.33 11.96 7.75
C GLY A 28 -11.36 11.63 6.67
N HIS A 29 -11.77 12.65 5.92
CA HIS A 29 -12.80 12.52 4.89
C HIS A 29 -12.22 12.00 3.58
N THR A 30 -11.04 12.50 3.19
CA THR A 30 -10.39 12.13 1.94
C THR A 30 -9.18 11.24 2.22
N LYS A 31 -9.09 10.15 1.48
CA LYS A 31 -8.12 9.07 1.67
C LYS A 31 -7.18 9.07 0.47
N PHE A 32 -5.88 8.99 0.72
CA PHE A 32 -4.85 9.04 -0.30
C PHE A 32 -3.91 7.85 -0.18
N PHE A 33 -3.49 7.35 -1.32
CA PHE A 33 -2.34 6.47 -1.45
C PHE A 33 -1.44 7.03 -2.55
N CYS A 34 -0.20 7.34 -2.19
CA CYS A 34 0.74 8.10 -3.00
C CYS A 34 2.09 7.37 -3.06
N ARG A 35 2.82 7.60 -4.14
CA ARG A 35 4.26 7.31 -4.22
C ARG A 35 5.01 8.50 -3.62
N GLU A 36 5.92 8.28 -2.69
CA GLU A 36 6.67 9.35 -2.00
C GLU A 36 5.75 10.42 -1.35
N THR A 37 5.66 11.62 -1.92
CA THR A 37 4.82 12.72 -1.42
C THR A 37 3.44 12.69 -2.06
N CYS A 38 2.40 13.19 -1.38
CA CYS A 38 1.06 13.30 -1.97
C CYS A 38 0.87 14.59 -2.79
N GLU A 39 1.86 14.92 -3.61
CA GLU A 39 1.80 16.01 -4.59
C GLU A 39 1.14 15.56 -5.89
N GLU A 40 0.72 16.51 -6.71
CA GLU A 40 0.11 16.22 -8.01
C GLU A 40 1.08 15.44 -8.90
N GLY A 41 0.63 14.32 -9.47
CA GLY A 41 1.47 13.35 -10.21
C GLY A 41 1.91 12.13 -9.40
N ASN A 42 2.03 12.25 -8.07
CA ASN A 42 2.42 11.15 -7.18
C ASN A 42 1.23 10.39 -6.58
N ILE A 43 0.02 10.94 -6.71
CA ILE A 43 -1.21 10.33 -6.21
C ILE A 43 -1.60 9.12 -7.06
N LEU A 44 -1.49 7.93 -6.49
CA LEU A 44 -1.88 6.67 -7.14
C LEU A 44 -3.41 6.52 -7.13
N ILE A 45 -4.02 6.77 -5.98
CA ILE A 45 -5.48 6.80 -5.80
C ILE A 45 -5.87 7.78 -4.70
N LYS A 46 -6.95 8.55 -4.95
CA LYS A 46 -7.58 9.50 -4.03
C LYS A 46 -9.08 9.23 -4.04
N THR A 47 -9.70 9.14 -2.87
CA THR A 47 -11.15 8.92 -2.76
C THR A 47 -11.72 9.46 -1.46
N THR A 48 -13.00 9.83 -1.48
CA THR A 48 -13.78 10.13 -0.26
C THR A 48 -14.55 8.91 0.24
N LYS A 49 -14.71 7.89 -0.61
CA LYS A 49 -15.42 6.64 -0.28
C LYS A 49 -14.65 5.81 0.73
N ASN A 50 -15.33 4.85 1.35
CA ASN A 50 -14.69 3.88 2.23
C ASN A 50 -13.99 2.76 1.47
N LYS A 51 -14.36 2.52 0.21
CA LYS A 51 -13.69 1.57 -0.66
C LYS A 51 -13.64 2.12 -2.08
N ASP A 52 -12.50 2.03 -2.71
CA ASP A 52 -12.31 2.46 -4.08
C ASP A 52 -11.14 1.71 -4.73
N GLN A 53 -11.17 1.61 -6.05
CA GLN A 53 -10.11 0.98 -6.84
C GLN A 53 -9.85 1.78 -8.10
N LYS A 54 -8.57 2.01 -8.39
CA LYS A 54 -8.11 2.63 -9.63
C LYS A 54 -6.97 1.82 -10.19
N SER A 55 -7.18 1.20 -11.35
CA SER A 55 -6.20 0.29 -11.97
C SER A 55 -5.81 -0.83 -10.99
N ARG A 56 -4.51 -0.96 -10.69
CA ARG A 56 -3.95 -1.92 -9.73
C ARG A 56 -3.96 -1.44 -8.28
N TYR A 57 -4.36 -0.20 -8.01
CA TYR A 57 -4.34 0.38 -6.67
C TYR A 57 -5.72 0.35 -6.03
N SER A 58 -5.81 0.04 -4.75
CA SER A 58 -7.07 0.10 -4.00
C SER A 58 -6.92 0.69 -2.61
N ILE A 59 -8.01 1.28 -2.13
CA ILE A 59 -8.18 1.77 -0.78
C ILE A 59 -9.36 1.06 -0.13
N GLU A 60 -9.20 0.63 1.12
CA GLU A 60 -10.30 0.26 2.01
C GLU A 60 -10.09 0.98 3.36
N TYR A 61 -11.07 1.76 3.79
CA TYR A 61 -11.03 2.56 5.01
C TYR A 61 -12.08 2.05 5.98
N LYS A 62 -11.65 1.76 7.20
CA LYS A 62 -12.51 1.36 8.32
C LYS A 62 -12.39 2.40 9.41
N SER A 63 -13.44 3.19 9.57
CA SER A 63 -13.57 4.05 10.74
C SER A 63 -13.91 3.20 11.95
N LYS A 64 -13.25 3.45 13.08
CA LYS A 64 -13.53 2.79 14.35
C LYS A 64 -13.88 3.81 15.43
N SER A 65 -14.78 3.45 16.32
CA SER A 65 -15.14 4.29 17.46
C SER A 65 -13.99 4.36 18.47
N PHE A 66 -13.78 5.55 19.05
CA PHE A 66 -12.82 5.76 20.14
C PHE A 66 -13.07 4.74 21.27
N PRO A 67 -12.01 4.11 21.84
CA PRO A 67 -10.58 4.46 21.76
C PRO A 67 -9.82 3.86 20.57
N SER A 68 -10.51 3.25 19.59
CA SER A 68 -9.83 2.61 18.46
C SER A 68 -9.35 3.61 17.41
N HIS A 69 -8.24 3.29 16.75
CA HIS A 69 -7.72 4.06 15.62
C HIS A 69 -8.44 3.67 14.33
N ASP A 70 -8.62 4.65 13.46
CA ASP A 70 -9.09 4.41 12.10
C ASP A 70 -8.01 3.68 11.30
N ILE A 71 -8.45 2.78 10.42
CA ILE A 71 -7.54 1.95 9.64
C ILE A 71 -7.76 2.22 8.16
N LEU A 72 -6.68 2.55 7.46
CA LEU A 72 -6.64 2.68 6.01
C LEU A 72 -5.77 1.56 5.45
N TYR A 73 -6.38 0.67 4.69
CA TYR A 73 -5.71 -0.35 3.90
C TYR A 73 -5.44 0.20 2.52
N VAL A 74 -4.18 0.14 2.09
CA VAL A 74 -3.77 0.49 0.74
C VAL A 74 -3.14 -0.73 0.08
N SER A 75 -3.54 -1.02 -1.16
CA SER A 75 -3.05 -2.21 -1.85
C SER A 75 -2.53 -1.90 -3.25
N ILE A 76 -1.53 -2.69 -3.67
CA ILE A 76 -1.04 -2.75 -5.04
C ILE A 76 -1.22 -4.19 -5.52
N LYS A 77 -1.93 -4.38 -6.63
CA LYS A 77 -2.10 -5.69 -7.27
C LYS A 77 -0.97 -5.97 -8.28
N GLN A 78 -0.61 -7.23 -8.45
CA GLN A 78 0.37 -7.70 -9.44
C GLN A 78 1.67 -6.90 -9.39
N LEU A 79 2.33 -6.90 -8.24
CA LEU A 79 3.55 -6.16 -7.99
C LEU A 79 4.58 -6.36 -9.11
N LYS A 80 5.26 -5.28 -9.46
CA LYS A 80 6.38 -5.28 -10.40
C LYS A 80 7.64 -4.86 -9.67
N LYS A 81 8.81 -5.26 -10.17
CA LYS A 81 10.08 -4.76 -9.61
C LYS A 81 10.16 -3.24 -9.49
N SER A 82 9.62 -2.52 -10.47
CA SER A 82 9.52 -1.07 -10.51
C SER A 82 8.61 -0.44 -9.44
N ASP A 83 7.77 -1.25 -8.78
CA ASP A 83 6.91 -0.81 -7.67
C ASP A 83 7.72 -0.70 -6.35
N SER A 84 8.99 -1.12 -6.32
CA SER A 84 9.84 -0.85 -5.16
C SER A 84 10.05 0.65 -4.95
N GLY A 85 9.98 1.10 -3.70
CA GLY A 85 10.19 2.51 -3.37
C GLY A 85 9.41 2.97 -2.14
N TRP A 86 9.40 4.28 -1.95
CA TRP A 86 8.69 4.92 -0.84
C TRP A 86 7.23 5.22 -1.21
N TYR A 87 6.38 5.04 -0.22
CA TYR A 87 4.95 5.26 -0.32
C TYR A 87 4.44 5.99 0.90
N ARG A 88 3.33 6.69 0.70
CA ARG A 88 2.62 7.42 1.74
C ARG A 88 1.14 7.16 1.63
N CYS A 89 0.54 6.79 2.75
CA CYS A 89 -0.91 6.83 2.92
C CYS A 89 -1.26 8.05 3.77
N ALA A 90 -2.34 8.75 3.42
CA ALA A 90 -2.73 9.96 4.12
C ALA A 90 -4.25 10.08 4.24
N LEU A 91 -4.67 10.71 5.33
CA LEU A 91 -6.04 11.14 5.57
C LEU A 91 -6.06 12.66 5.64
N GLU A 92 -6.87 13.28 4.80
CA GLU A 92 -7.10 14.71 4.82
C GLU A 92 -8.43 15.04 5.51
N ARG A 93 -8.39 16.03 6.39
CA ARG A 93 -9.55 16.68 6.98
C ARG A 93 -9.76 17.99 6.24
N SER A 94 -11.01 18.34 5.96
CA SER A 94 -11.38 19.48 5.12
C SER A 94 -10.49 20.73 5.27
N PHE A 95 -10.28 21.23 6.51
CA PHE A 95 -9.58 22.49 6.78
C PHE A 95 -8.32 22.35 7.67
N LEU A 96 -7.86 21.12 7.97
CA LEU A 96 -6.74 20.87 8.90
C LEU A 96 -5.63 20.08 8.22
N ARG A 97 -4.41 20.15 8.78
CA ARG A 97 -3.29 19.28 8.40
C ARG A 97 -3.73 17.82 8.53
N GLY A 98 -3.70 17.10 7.41
CA GLY A 98 -3.98 15.67 7.37
C GLY A 98 -2.93 14.87 8.14
N SER A 99 -3.28 13.65 8.51
CA SER A 99 -2.32 12.68 9.06
C SER A 99 -1.76 11.85 7.91
N SER A 100 -0.45 11.63 7.90
CA SER A 100 0.22 10.80 6.91
C SER A 100 1.13 9.77 7.56
N TRP A 101 1.36 8.68 6.84
CA TRP A 101 2.16 7.58 7.31
C TRP A 101 2.99 7.05 6.14
N ASP A 102 4.31 6.98 6.37
CA ASP A 102 5.30 6.66 5.35
C ASP A 102 5.86 5.26 5.56
N PHE A 103 6.06 4.55 4.45
CA PHE A 103 6.60 3.20 4.44
C PHE A 103 7.31 2.90 3.13
N GLN A 104 8.13 1.86 3.14
CA GLN A 104 8.82 1.38 1.95
C GLN A 104 8.18 0.07 1.47
N ILE A 105 7.96 -0.08 0.17
CA ILE A 105 7.68 -1.37 -0.46
C ILE A 105 8.94 -1.85 -1.14
N VAL A 106 9.30 -3.12 -0.91
CA VAL A 106 10.40 -3.82 -1.58
C VAL A 106 9.83 -5.01 -2.34
N VAL A 107 10.07 -5.06 -3.65
CA VAL A 107 9.60 -6.16 -4.49
C VAL A 107 10.74 -7.12 -4.80
N THR A 108 10.62 -8.37 -4.34
CA THR A 108 11.59 -9.44 -4.63
C THR A 108 11.20 -10.20 -5.89
N GLU A 109 12.14 -10.95 -6.48
CA GLU A 109 11.79 -11.80 -7.62
C GLU A 109 10.90 -12.91 -7.09
N GLY A 110 9.85 -13.25 -7.84
CA GLY A 110 9.15 -14.50 -7.57
C GLY A 110 10.06 -15.65 -7.93
N GLU A 111 10.17 -16.67 -7.08
CA GLU A 111 10.75 -17.93 -7.51
C GLU A 111 9.87 -18.46 -8.65
N PHE A 112 10.40 -18.38 -9.87
CA PHE A 112 9.87 -19.11 -10.99
C PHE A 112 10.09 -20.58 -10.63
N LEU A 113 9.08 -21.24 -10.05
CA LEU A 113 9.06 -22.70 -9.95
C LEU A 113 9.01 -23.22 -11.39
N ILE A 114 10.18 -23.32 -12.00
CA ILE A 114 10.43 -24.09 -13.20
C ILE A 114 9.86 -25.48 -12.92
N HIS A 115 8.77 -25.80 -13.62
CA HIS A 115 8.33 -27.17 -13.80
C HIS A 115 9.56 -28.01 -14.17
N LEU A 116 10.09 -28.79 -13.23
CA LEU A 116 10.88 -29.95 -13.60
C LEU A 116 9.89 -30.86 -14.36
N PRO A 117 10.08 -31.13 -15.65
CA PRO A 117 9.39 -32.27 -16.23
C PRO A 117 9.88 -33.49 -15.47
N ALA A 118 8.96 -34.20 -14.81
CA ALA A 118 9.23 -35.54 -14.30
C ALA A 118 9.86 -36.33 -15.45
N GLY A 119 11.12 -36.72 -15.27
CA GLY A 119 11.86 -37.47 -16.27
C GLY A 119 11.02 -38.67 -16.70
N SER A 120 10.69 -38.71 -17.98
CA SER A 120 10.12 -39.88 -18.62
C SER A 120 11.14 -41.01 -18.55
N SER A 121 10.96 -41.93 -17.60
CA SER A 121 11.56 -43.26 -17.67
C SER A 121 10.89 -44.02 -18.82
N GLY A 122 11.50 -43.98 -19.99
CA GLY A 122 11.19 -44.86 -21.10
C GLY A 122 12.07 -46.11 -21.04
N PHE A 123 11.41 -47.27 -21.10
CA PHE A 123 11.85 -48.63 -21.46
C PHE A 123 13.25 -49.12 -21.04
#